data_AF-A0A7C7E0E8-F1
#
_entry.id   AF-A0A7C7E0E8-F1
#
_cell.length_a   1.000
_cell.length_b   1.000
_cell.length_c   1.000
_cell.angle_alpha   90.00
_cell.angle_beta   90.00
_cell.angle_gamma   90.00
#
_symmetry.space_group_name_H-M   'P 1'
#
loop_
_entity.id
_entity.type
_entity.pdbx_description
1 polymer ?
#
loop_
_entity_poly.entity_id
_entity_poly.type
_entity_poly.pdbx_seq_one_letter_code
_entity_poly.pdbx_strand_id
1 'polypeptide(L)'
;TATKNNMRLVCVLLDVPTKSMYNDSISLLNYGFDNFLESLLVSAGSSQQAITVEGQTLNLIVSSDVYYVHPKGQDYIKDVAINIDQTVLKPPITTKTIVGTLTFILEDDTLINVNLYPDREILPQKTRSQILQERLMESRELIYVIIGLIILEIIIAAVRLFGYIKKRVIKARAQKSHKQLGAVKKQK
;
A
#
# COMPACT_ATOMS: atom_id res chain seq x y z
N THR A 1 26.61 38.50 3.09
CA THR A 1 25.21 38.03 3.15
C THR A 1 24.38 39.06 3.87
N ALA A 2 23.11 39.21 3.54
CA ALA A 2 22.19 40.11 4.24
C ALA A 2 20.84 39.42 4.47
N THR A 3 20.09 39.86 5.49
CA THR A 3 18.78 39.31 5.83
C THR A 3 17.77 40.45 5.97
N LYS A 4 16.60 40.33 5.33
CA LYS A 4 15.50 41.29 5.40
C LYS A 4 14.18 40.54 5.19
N ASN A 5 13.16 40.80 6.02
CA ASN A 5 11.82 40.19 5.93
C ASN A 5 11.83 38.65 5.81
N ASN A 6 12.51 37.97 6.74
CA ASN A 6 12.72 36.50 6.75
C ASN A 6 13.50 35.91 5.57
N MET A 7 13.79 36.67 4.52
CA MET A 7 14.62 36.23 3.40
C MET A 7 16.10 36.56 3.64
N ARG A 8 16.98 35.58 3.42
CA ARG A 8 18.44 35.74 3.47
C ARG A 8 19.03 35.63 2.07
N LEU A 9 19.75 36.67 1.65
CA LEU A 9 20.44 36.71 0.37
C LEU A 9 21.96 36.61 0.53
N VAL A 10 22.58 35.86 -0.39
CA VAL A 10 24.03 35.69 -0.49
C VAL A 10 24.47 36.28 -1.83
N CYS A 11 25.26 37.35 -1.76
CA CYS A 11 25.90 37.94 -2.93
C CYS A 11 27.38 37.57 -2.91
N VAL A 12 27.88 37.00 -4.00
CA VAL A 12 29.29 36.71 -4.20
C VAL A 12 29.74 37.52 -5.41
N LEU A 13 30.70 38.41 -5.19
CA LEU A 13 31.30 39.21 -6.26
C LEU A 13 32.72 38.69 -6.52
N LEU A 14 33.05 38.50 -7.79
CA LEU A 14 34.35 38.01 -8.25
C LEU A 14 34.97 39.05 -9.18
N ASP A 15 36.27 39.27 -9.05
CA ASP A 15 37.08 40.14 -9.92
C ASP A 15 36.54 41.58 -10.13
N VAL A 16 35.98 42.17 -9.06
CA VAL A 16 35.48 43.57 -9.08
C VAL A 16 36.53 44.54 -8.54
N PRO A 17 36.63 45.76 -9.10
CA PRO A 17 37.45 46.82 -8.54
C PRO A 17 37.09 47.11 -7.08
N THR A 18 38.11 47.24 -6.23
CA THR A 18 37.96 47.41 -4.77
C THR A 18 37.10 48.63 -4.40
N LYS A 19 37.09 49.65 -5.26
CA LYS A 19 36.32 50.89 -5.06
C LYS A 19 34.82 50.72 -5.28
N SER A 20 34.39 49.80 -6.16
CA SER A 20 32.96 49.59 -6.47
C SER A 20 32.37 48.39 -5.72
N MET A 21 33.20 47.43 -5.31
CA MET A 21 32.80 46.18 -4.66
C MET A 21 31.70 46.35 -3.59
N TYR A 22 31.85 47.31 -2.66
CA TYR A 22 30.86 47.54 -1.61
C TYR A 22 29.54 48.07 -2.17
N ASN A 23 29.58 49.09 -3.02
CA ASN A 23 28.38 49.70 -3.59
C ASN A 23 27.62 48.73 -4.50
N ASP A 24 28.35 47.92 -5.28
CA ASP A 24 27.79 46.91 -6.17
C ASP A 24 27.08 45.83 -5.35
N SER A 25 27.71 45.37 -4.25
CA SER A 25 27.12 44.36 -3.36
C SER A 25 25.82 44.84 -2.72
N ILE A 26 25.79 46.10 -2.26
CA ILE A 26 24.61 46.71 -1.64
C ILE A 26 23.50 46.85 -2.67
N SER A 27 23.84 47.31 -3.88
CA SER A 27 22.87 47.51 -4.97
C SER A 27 22.22 46.19 -5.40
N LEU A 28 23.02 45.11 -5.54
CA LEU A 28 22.50 43.79 -5.89
C LEU A 28 21.62 43.18 -4.80
N LEU A 29 22.04 43.31 -3.53
CA LEU A 29 21.23 42.84 -2.40
C LEU A 29 19.92 43.60 -2.31
N ASN A 30 19.95 44.93 -2.43
CA ASN A 30 18.75 45.76 -2.44
C ASN A 30 17.82 45.39 -3.59
N TYR A 31 18.35 45.23 -4.81
CA TYR A 31 17.56 44.77 -5.95
C TYR A 31 16.86 43.43 -5.67
N GLY A 32 17.57 42.46 -5.08
CA GLY A 32 16.99 41.18 -4.68
C GLY A 32 15.84 41.36 -3.68
N PHE A 33 16.06 42.15 -2.62
CA PHE A 33 15.02 42.40 -1.61
C PHE A 33 13.85 43.23 -2.12
N ASP A 34 14.04 44.08 -3.11
CA ASP A 34 13.01 44.98 -3.61
C ASP A 34 12.11 44.30 -4.64
N ASN A 35 12.66 43.38 -5.45
CA ASN A 35 11.92 42.70 -6.53
C ASN A 35 11.43 41.30 -6.19
N PHE A 36 12.06 40.60 -5.24
CA PHE A 36 11.73 39.22 -4.90
C PHE A 36 11.22 39.09 -3.48
N LEU A 37 10.42 38.05 -3.24
CA LEU A 37 10.06 37.61 -1.91
C LEU A 37 10.18 36.09 -1.80
N GLU A 38 10.39 35.61 -0.58
CA GLU A 38 10.28 34.20 -0.22
C GLU A 38 8.88 33.92 0.30
N SER A 39 8.21 32.92 -0.28
CA SER A 39 6.87 32.48 0.10
C SER A 39 6.84 30.99 0.39
N LEU A 40 5.90 30.56 1.23
CA LEU A 40 5.65 29.15 1.49
C LEU A 40 4.96 28.52 0.28
N LEU A 41 5.58 27.51 -0.31
CA LEU A 41 5.02 26.74 -1.43
C LEU A 41 4.08 25.65 -0.93
N VAL A 42 4.56 24.88 0.05
CA VAL A 42 3.78 23.81 0.68
C VAL A 42 4.24 23.62 2.13
N SER A 43 3.28 23.46 3.04
CA SER A 43 3.57 23.27 4.46
C SER A 43 3.81 21.80 4.80
N ALA A 44 4.66 21.56 5.79
CA ALA A 44 4.83 20.25 6.41
C ALA A 44 3.48 19.74 6.94
N GLY A 45 3.24 18.44 6.77
CA GLY A 45 2.01 17.78 7.21
C GLY A 45 0.77 18.08 6.37
N SER A 46 0.87 18.93 5.34
CA SER A 46 -0.25 19.16 4.41
C SER A 46 -0.52 17.89 3.60
N SER A 47 -1.78 17.48 3.58
CA SER A 47 -2.24 16.33 2.79
C SER A 47 -2.41 16.75 1.33
N GLN A 48 -1.59 16.18 0.45
CA GLN A 48 -1.59 16.49 -0.98
C GLN A 48 -2.50 15.55 -1.77
N GLN A 49 -2.49 14.26 -1.44
CA GLN A 49 -3.30 13.26 -2.13
C GLN A 49 -3.62 12.06 -1.23
N ALA A 50 -4.83 11.53 -1.35
CA ALA A 50 -5.22 10.27 -0.71
C ALA A 50 -5.05 9.10 -1.68
N ILE A 51 -4.47 8.00 -1.22
CA ILE A 51 -4.35 6.75 -1.98
C ILE A 51 -4.83 5.57 -1.15
N THR A 52 -5.29 4.52 -1.81
CA THR A 52 -5.74 3.28 -1.15
C THR A 52 -4.76 2.16 -1.45
N VAL A 53 -4.18 1.57 -0.39
CA VAL A 53 -3.26 0.43 -0.46
C VAL A 53 -3.84 -0.70 0.38
N GLU A 54 -4.03 -1.89 -0.22
CA GLU A 54 -4.59 -3.08 0.44
C GLU A 54 -5.91 -2.82 1.21
N GLY A 55 -6.76 -1.92 0.70
CA GLY A 55 -8.04 -1.57 1.33
C GLY A 55 -7.93 -0.56 2.49
N GLN A 56 -6.74 -0.05 2.78
CA GLN A 56 -6.53 1.06 3.71
C GLN A 56 -6.23 2.35 2.94
N THR A 57 -6.96 3.41 3.27
CA THR A 57 -6.70 4.75 2.72
C THR A 57 -5.63 5.45 3.55
N LEU A 58 -4.59 5.94 2.88
CA LEU A 58 -3.52 6.73 3.46
C LEU A 58 -3.42 8.07 2.74
N ASN A 59 -3.00 9.09 3.48
CA ASN A 59 -2.75 10.41 2.91
C ASN A 59 -1.26 10.59 2.68
N LEU A 60 -0.92 11.21 1.56
CA LEU A 60 0.43 11.61 1.22
C LEU A 60 0.66 13.03 1.72
N ILE A 61 1.66 13.17 2.59
CA ILE A 61 2.03 14.41 3.25
C ILE A 61 3.45 14.83 2.87
N VAL A 62 3.72 16.12 2.97
CA VAL A 62 5.08 16.67 2.88
C VAL A 62 5.73 16.64 4.26
N SER A 63 7.01 16.26 4.34
CA SER A 63 7.73 16.11 5.61
C SER A 63 8.27 17.44 6.17
N SER A 64 8.52 18.44 5.32
CA SER A 64 9.08 19.73 5.68
C SER A 64 8.45 20.87 4.90
N ASP A 65 8.42 22.07 5.49
CA ASP A 65 8.00 23.27 4.77
C ASP A 65 8.95 23.52 3.59
N VAL A 66 8.36 23.74 2.41
CA VAL A 66 9.11 24.09 1.20
C VAL A 66 8.80 25.55 0.88
N TYR A 67 9.86 26.35 0.81
CA TYR A 67 9.79 27.75 0.44
C TYR A 67 10.33 27.95 -0.98
N TYR A 68 9.83 28.96 -1.66
CA TYR A 68 10.30 29.35 -2.98
C TYR A 68 10.41 30.87 -3.08
N VAL A 69 11.31 31.33 -3.95
CA VAL A 69 11.55 32.75 -4.20
C VAL A 69 10.95 33.12 -5.53
N HIS A 70 10.13 34.18 -5.56
CA HIS A 70 9.44 34.63 -6.77
C HIS A 70 9.34 36.16 -6.85
N PRO A 71 9.08 36.72 -8.05
CA PRO A 71 8.88 38.15 -8.22
C PRO A 71 7.66 38.66 -7.43
N LYS A 72 7.79 39.84 -6.84
CA LYS A 72 6.70 40.49 -6.11
C LYS A 72 5.55 40.84 -7.03
N GLY A 73 4.33 40.58 -6.56
CA GLY A 73 3.10 40.97 -7.25
C GLY A 73 2.72 40.10 -8.44
N GLN A 74 3.37 38.95 -8.63
CA GLN A 74 3.03 37.97 -9.66
C GLN A 74 2.85 36.59 -9.00
N ASP A 75 1.79 35.89 -9.40
CA ASP A 75 1.73 34.45 -9.20
C ASP A 75 2.71 33.81 -10.18
N TYR A 76 3.60 32.98 -9.65
CA TYR A 76 4.73 32.43 -10.39
C TYR A 76 4.65 30.91 -10.51
N ILE A 77 3.55 30.31 -10.03
CA ILE A 77 3.28 28.88 -10.15
C ILE A 77 2.45 28.67 -11.41
N LYS A 78 3.05 28.01 -12.40
CA LYS A 78 2.43 27.70 -13.69
C LYS A 78 1.56 26.45 -13.62
N ASP A 79 2.08 25.38 -13.04
CA ASP A 79 1.38 24.10 -12.93
C ASP A 79 1.91 23.24 -11.76
N VAL A 80 1.13 22.26 -11.34
CA VAL A 80 1.46 21.35 -10.25
C VAL A 80 1.15 19.91 -10.66
N ALA A 81 2.18 19.07 -10.74
CA ALA A 81 2.07 17.67 -11.11
C ALA A 81 2.35 16.76 -9.92
N ILE A 82 1.54 15.72 -9.73
CA ILE A 82 1.79 14.68 -8.72
C ILE A 82 2.09 13.37 -9.44
N ASN A 83 3.23 12.78 -9.14
CA ASN A 83 3.62 11.46 -9.62
C ASN A 83 3.73 10.50 -8.43
N ILE A 84 3.02 9.38 -8.50
CA ILE A 84 3.00 8.37 -7.44
C ILE A 84 3.62 7.09 -7.98
N ASP A 85 4.63 6.59 -7.28
CA ASP A 85 5.28 5.34 -7.64
C ASP A 85 4.44 4.15 -7.15
N GLN A 86 3.66 3.59 -8.07
CA GLN A 86 2.80 2.43 -7.81
C GLN A 86 3.59 1.17 -7.41
N THR A 87 4.88 1.10 -7.73
CA THR A 87 5.69 -0.09 -7.39
C THR A 87 6.00 -0.16 -5.90
N VAL A 88 6.06 1.00 -5.23
CA VAL A 88 6.35 1.16 -3.80
C VAL A 88 5.08 1.06 -2.96
N LEU A 89 3.90 1.03 -3.58
CA LEU A 89 2.58 0.86 -2.94
C LEU A 89 2.29 -0.59 -2.50
N LYS A 90 3.28 -1.25 -1.92
CA LYS A 90 3.15 -2.59 -1.35
C LYS A 90 3.57 -2.57 0.11
N PRO A 91 2.74 -3.10 1.04
CA PRO A 91 3.16 -3.23 2.42
C PRO A 91 4.42 -4.10 2.58
N PRO A 92 5.29 -3.80 3.56
CA PRO A 92 5.18 -2.73 4.55
C PRO A 92 5.51 -1.34 3.99
N ILE A 93 4.62 -0.37 4.19
CA ILE A 93 4.84 1.04 3.84
C ILE A 93 5.07 1.80 5.14
N THR A 94 6.25 2.38 5.32
CA THR A 94 6.58 3.18 6.49
C THR A 94 6.45 4.67 6.20
N THR A 95 6.26 5.50 7.23
CA THR A 95 6.20 6.97 7.11
C THR A 95 7.50 7.61 6.59
N LYS A 96 8.58 6.84 6.52
CA LYS A 96 9.89 7.28 5.98
C LYS A 96 10.07 6.91 4.50
N THR A 97 9.15 6.14 3.94
CA THR A 97 9.25 5.68 2.55
C THR A 97 8.72 6.78 1.64
N ILE A 98 9.48 7.12 0.60
CA ILE A 98 9.02 8.04 -0.44
C ILE A 98 8.05 7.27 -1.32
N VAL A 99 6.81 7.75 -1.41
CA VAL A 99 5.74 7.10 -2.18
C VAL A 99 5.43 7.85 -3.48
N GLY A 100 5.81 9.12 -3.55
CA GLY A 100 5.65 9.91 -4.76
C GLY A 100 6.44 11.21 -4.69
N THR A 101 6.29 11.99 -5.75
CA THR A 101 6.90 13.30 -5.90
C THR A 101 5.84 14.29 -6.39
N LEU A 102 5.75 15.40 -5.69
CA LEU A 102 4.99 16.58 -6.05
C LEU A 102 5.94 17.55 -6.76
N THR A 103 5.66 17.86 -8.02
CA THR A 103 6.49 18.74 -8.85
C THR A 103 5.72 20.04 -9.09
N PHE A 104 6.25 21.15 -8.60
CA PHE A 104 5.77 22.48 -8.96
C PHE A 104 6.54 22.99 -10.17
N ILE A 105 5.81 23.47 -11.16
CA ILE A 105 6.35 24.06 -12.39
C ILE A 105 6.15 25.56 -12.27
N LEU A 106 7.24 26.33 -12.32
CA LEU A 106 7.19 27.79 -12.29
C LEU A 106 7.02 28.36 -13.71
N GLU A 107 6.74 29.67 -13.80
CA GLU A 107 6.56 30.38 -15.08
C GLU A 107 7.81 30.34 -15.99
N ASP A 108 9.01 30.23 -15.40
CA ASP A 108 10.28 30.06 -16.12
C ASP A 108 10.66 28.60 -16.40
N ASP A 109 9.69 27.68 -16.26
CA ASP A 109 9.85 26.23 -16.39
C ASP A 109 10.80 25.60 -15.35
N THR A 110 11.15 26.31 -14.28
CA THR A 110 11.86 25.71 -13.13
C THR A 110 10.99 24.66 -12.45
N LEU A 111 11.58 23.50 -12.17
CA LEU A 111 10.91 22.37 -11.51
C LEU A 111 11.36 22.25 -10.05
N ILE A 112 10.40 22.40 -9.13
CA ILE A 112 10.62 22.16 -7.70
C ILE A 112 10.00 20.82 -7.32
N ASN A 113 10.85 19.82 -7.06
CA ASN A 113 10.44 18.47 -6.69
C ASN A 113 10.39 18.31 -5.16
N VAL A 114 9.24 17.91 -4.66
CA VAL A 114 8.96 17.69 -3.24
C VAL A 114 8.56 16.24 -3.02
N ASN A 115 9.27 15.55 -2.13
CA ASN A 115 8.97 14.15 -1.84
C ASN A 115 7.71 14.02 -0.97
N LEU A 116 6.87 13.05 -1.32
CA LEU A 116 5.65 12.72 -0.61
C LEU A 116 5.83 11.47 0.24
N TYR A 117 5.38 11.55 1.49
CA TYR A 117 5.48 10.50 2.50
C TYR A 117 4.09 10.09 3.00
N PRO A 118 3.89 8.83 3.39
CA PRO A 118 2.67 8.38 4.06
C PRO A 118 2.44 9.08 5.40
N ASP A 119 1.19 9.41 5.70
CA ASP A 119 0.76 9.92 7.01
C ASP A 119 0.87 8.85 8.12
N ARG A 120 0.78 7.56 7.76
CA ARG A 120 0.79 6.43 8.68
C ARG A 120 1.55 5.24 8.09
N GLU A 121 2.02 4.37 8.98
CA GLU A 121 2.60 3.09 8.60
C GLU A 121 1.51 2.04 8.35
N ILE A 122 1.66 1.28 7.27
CA ILE A 122 0.80 0.15 6.92
C ILE A 122 1.65 -1.10 6.89
N LEU A 123 1.40 -2.00 7.84
CA LEU A 123 1.98 -3.33 7.87
C LEU A 123 1.22 -4.27 6.93
N PRO A 124 1.89 -5.29 6.35
CA PRO A 124 1.22 -6.28 5.52
C PRO A 124 0.10 -6.95 6.29
N GLN A 125 -1.12 -6.83 5.79
CA GLN A 125 -2.27 -7.53 6.35
C GLN A 125 -2.05 -9.02 6.07
N LYS A 126 -1.76 -9.81 7.12
CA LYS A 126 -1.76 -11.26 6.99
C LYS A 126 -3.17 -11.69 6.56
N THR A 127 -3.29 -12.18 5.34
CA THR A 127 -4.57 -12.61 4.78
C THR A 127 -5.12 -13.76 5.64
N ARG A 128 -6.45 -13.86 5.84
CA ARG A 128 -7.07 -14.93 6.67
C ARG A 128 -6.57 -16.33 6.33
N SER A 129 -6.31 -16.59 5.05
CA SER A 129 -5.73 -17.85 4.56
C SER A 129 -4.28 -18.06 5.01
N GLN A 130 -3.46 -17.01 5.08
CA GLN A 130 -2.08 -17.06 5.56
C GLN A 130 -2.03 -17.28 7.08
N ILE A 131 -2.91 -16.63 7.85
CA ILE A 131 -3.05 -16.88 9.29
C ILE A 131 -3.51 -18.33 9.54
N LEU A 132 -4.48 -18.82 8.76
CA LEU A 132 -4.97 -20.20 8.87
C LEU A 132 -3.88 -21.21 8.49
N GLN A 133 -3.12 -20.94 7.43
CA GLN A 133 -2.04 -21.81 6.98
C GLN A 133 -0.85 -21.81 7.94
N GLU A 134 -0.46 -20.67 8.52
CA GLU A 134 0.53 -20.59 9.59
C GLU A 134 0.09 -21.41 10.81
N ARG A 135 -1.15 -21.21 11.29
CA ARG A 135 -1.70 -21.96 12.44
C ARG A 135 -1.73 -23.48 12.17
N LEU A 136 -2.10 -23.90 10.96
CA LEU A 136 -2.12 -25.31 10.57
C LEU A 136 -0.71 -25.89 10.43
N MET A 137 0.25 -25.15 9.87
CA MET A 137 1.63 -25.62 9.67
C MET A 137 2.47 -25.60 10.97
N GLU A 138 2.20 -24.65 11.87
CA GLU A 138 2.82 -24.54 13.20
C GLU A 138 2.42 -25.72 14.09
N SER A 139 1.19 -26.23 13.93
CA SER A 139 0.68 -27.36 14.70
C SER A 139 0.65 -28.64 13.85
N ARG A 140 1.84 -29.18 13.55
CA ARG A 140 1.99 -30.51 12.89
C ARG A 140 1.14 -31.59 13.57
N GLU A 141 0.95 -31.50 14.89
CA GLU A 141 0.11 -32.41 15.66
C GLU A 141 -1.39 -32.31 15.30
N LEU A 142 -1.91 -31.11 15.05
CA LEU A 142 -3.30 -30.90 14.64
C LEU A 142 -3.57 -31.51 13.25
N ILE A 143 -2.59 -31.45 12.33
CA ILE A 143 -2.70 -32.07 11.01
C ILE A 143 -2.87 -33.60 11.14
N TYR A 144 -2.07 -34.25 11.98
CA TYR A 144 -2.20 -35.70 12.21
C TYR A 144 -3.55 -36.08 12.83
N VAL A 145 -4.06 -35.27 13.76
CA VAL A 145 -5.39 -35.49 14.37
C VAL A 145 -6.51 -35.35 13.33
N ILE A 146 -6.47 -34.32 12.48
CA ILE A 146 -7.46 -34.11 11.42
C ILE A 146 -7.43 -35.27 10.41
N ILE A 147 -6.25 -35.69 9.97
CA ILE A 147 -6.10 -36.84 9.07
C ILE A 147 -6.64 -38.11 9.74
N GLY A 148 -6.35 -38.32 11.03
CA GLY A 148 -6.87 -39.45 11.80
C GLY A 148 -8.41 -39.45 11.89
N LEU A 149 -9.03 -38.29 12.10
CA LEU A 149 -10.49 -38.14 12.14
C LEU A 149 -11.14 -38.45 10.79
N ILE A 150 -10.55 -37.98 9.68
CA ILE A 150 -11.04 -38.27 8.32
C ILE A 150 -10.96 -39.77 8.04
N ILE A 151 -9.86 -40.42 8.40
CA ILE A 151 -9.70 -41.87 8.24
C ILE A 151 -10.76 -42.62 9.06
N LEU A 152 -11.01 -42.19 10.30
CA LEU A 152 -12.05 -42.80 11.15
C LEU A 152 -13.45 -42.64 10.53
N GLU A 153 -13.77 -41.47 9.99
CA GLU A 153 -15.06 -41.21 9.35
C GLU A 153 -15.24 -42.08 8.10
N ILE A 154 -14.20 -42.24 7.28
CA ILE A 154 -14.18 -43.14 6.13
C ILE A 154 -14.38 -44.60 6.55
N ILE A 155 -13.75 -45.05 7.63
CA ILE A 155 -13.92 -46.41 8.16
C ILE A 155 -15.38 -46.64 8.58
N ILE A 156 -15.97 -45.71 9.32
CA ILE A 156 -17.37 -45.79 9.76
C ILE A 156 -18.32 -45.80 8.57
N ALA A 157 -18.08 -44.92 7.58
CA ALA A 157 -18.86 -44.86 6.35
C ALA A 157 -18.76 -46.18 5.56
N ALA A 158 -17.56 -46.74 5.43
CA ALA A 158 -17.32 -48.02 4.75
C ALA A 158 -18.03 -49.18 5.45
N VAL A 159 -17.98 -49.25 6.80
CA VAL A 159 -18.69 -50.29 7.57
C VAL A 159 -20.20 -50.17 7.42
N ARG A 160 -20.75 -48.94 7.48
CA ARG A 160 -22.18 -48.71 7.25
C ARG A 160 -22.59 -49.08 5.83
N LEU A 161 -21.77 -48.72 4.84
CA LEU A 161 -22.01 -49.03 3.43
C LEU A 161 -21.98 -50.55 3.20
N PHE A 162 -21.01 -51.25 3.76
CA PHE A 162 -20.91 -52.72 3.67
C PHE A 162 -22.10 -53.41 4.35
N GLY A 163 -22.50 -52.94 5.54
CA GLY A 163 -23.69 -53.44 6.24
C GLY A 163 -24.98 -53.22 5.43
N TYR A 164 -25.11 -52.06 4.78
CA TYR A 164 -26.23 -51.74 3.90
C TYR A 164 -26.29 -52.66 2.67
N ILE A 165 -25.14 -52.88 2.01
CA ILE A 165 -25.03 -53.78 0.85
C ILE A 165 -25.39 -55.22 1.25
N LYS A 166 -24.85 -55.74 2.36
CA LYS A 166 -25.12 -57.10 2.84
C LYS A 166 -26.62 -57.32 3.12
N LYS A 167 -27.28 -56.36 3.76
CA LYS A 167 -28.75 -56.41 3.99
C LYS A 167 -29.53 -56.43 2.67
N ARG A 168 -29.11 -55.63 1.69
CA ARG A 168 -29.76 -55.57 0.37
C ARG A 168 -29.60 -56.87 -0.42
N VAL A 169 -28.42 -57.50 -0.35
CA VAL A 169 -28.13 -58.80 -1.00
C VAL A 169 -28.91 -59.95 -0.34
N ILE A 170 -29.01 -59.98 0.99
CA ILE A 170 -29.78 -61.02 1.70
C ILE A 170 -31.27 -60.90 1.37
N LYS A 171 -31.83 -59.68 1.32
CA LYS A 171 -33.23 -59.44 0.95
C LYS A 171 -33.52 -59.88 -0.50
N ALA A 172 -32.59 -59.61 -1.42
CA ALA A 172 -32.68 -60.06 -2.81
C ALA A 172 -32.60 -61.59 -2.95
N ARG A 173 -31.79 -62.28 -2.13
CA ARG A 173 -31.71 -63.75 -2.10
C ARG A 173 -32.95 -64.40 -1.45
N ALA A 174 -33.49 -63.81 -0.39
CA ALA A 174 -34.72 -64.30 0.26
C ALA A 174 -35.94 -64.23 -0.67
N GLN A 175 -36.08 -63.16 -1.46
CA GLN A 175 -37.15 -63.04 -2.46
C GLN A 175 -37.02 -64.05 -3.63
N LYS A 176 -35.81 -64.43 -4.03
CA LYS A 176 -35.60 -65.47 -5.05
C LYS A 176 -35.95 -66.88 -4.55
N SER A 177 -35.64 -67.19 -3.29
CA SER A 177 -35.97 -68.50 -2.69
C SER A 177 -37.49 -68.69 -2.50
N HIS A 178 -38.21 -67.64 -2.08
CA HIS A 178 -39.68 -67.69 -1.96
C HIS A 178 -40.40 -67.86 -3.32
N LYS A 179 -39.82 -67.36 -4.42
CA LYS A 179 -40.35 -67.58 -5.78
C LYS A 179 -40.17 -69.03 -6.27
N GLN A 180 -39.10 -69.72 -5.86
CA GLN A 180 -38.89 -71.13 -6.24
C GLN A 180 -39.78 -72.11 -5.45
N LEU A 181 -40.03 -71.86 -4.16
CA LEU A 181 -40.94 -72.68 -3.34
C LEU A 181 -42.42 -72.54 -3.75
N GLY A 182 -42.83 -71.39 -4.30
CA GLY A 182 -44.18 -71.18 -4.83
C GLY A 182 -44.43 -71.84 -6.20
N ALA A 183 -43.38 -72.06 -7.00
CA ALA A 183 -43.51 -72.70 -8.32
C ALA A 183 -43.72 -74.22 -8.21
N VAL A 184 -43.10 -74.88 -7.22
CA VAL A 184 -43.21 -76.33 -7.01
C VAL A 184 -44.60 -76.74 -6.48
N LYS A 185 -45.31 -75.86 -5.77
CA LYS A 185 -46.68 -76.11 -5.29
C LYS A 185 -47.78 -75.99 -6.35
N LYS A 186 -47.46 -75.53 -7.57
CA LYS A 186 -48.42 -75.35 -8.67
C LYS A 186 -48.47 -76.51 -9.67
N GLN A 187 -47.74 -77.60 -9.41
CA GLN A 187 -47.67 -78.79 -10.28
C GLN A 187 -48.16 -80.10 -9.62
N LYS A 188 -48.85 -80.02 -8.47
CA LYS A 188 -49.69 -81.12 -7.96
C LYS A 188 -51.13 -80.81 -8.28
#